data_AF-A0A2S6TW93-F1
#
_entry.id   AF-A0A2S6TW93-F1
#
_cell.length_a   1.000
_cell.length_b   1.000
_cell.length_c   1.000
_cell.angle_alpha   90.00
_cell.angle_beta   90.00
_cell.angle_gamma   90.00
#
_symmetry.space_group_name_H-M   'P 1'
#
loop_
_entity.id
_entity.type
_entity.pdbx_description
1 polymer ?
#
loop_
_entity_poly.entity_id
_entity_poly.type
_entity_poly.pdbx_seq_one_letter_code
_entity_poly.pdbx_strand_id
1 'polypeptide(L)'
;MFTSNPFAELSAFIPPIVMQTYVVIMILMVVGGTLFDIMHKKSAKYFFDNWRNAKNKGTRQIGGGEMVSLAIRTAAVEGLASGEFCNAQRRTAHLLTMYGFVAYVVTTVIMVFAYPTPATPAPAILPTLWTIGALMVCLGGYWFWFFIRVDVTAEGNSPFRLMRADLFIVSLVVSVTVGLLWAYVQATGNTALANVFLALYFLATTVLFGSIPWSKFSHMFFKPAAAFQKRVEEANGSSNLPAPADSPEIYGSNRRQPQNY
;
A
#
# COMPACT_ATOMS: atom_id res chain seq x y z
N MET A 1 17.56 -5.77 18.61
CA MET A 1 16.73 -5.34 17.46
C MET A 1 15.63 -4.36 17.87
N PHE A 2 14.65 -4.74 18.70
CA PHE A 2 13.44 -3.92 18.97
C PHE A 2 13.66 -2.52 19.57
N THR A 3 14.78 -2.27 20.25
CA THR A 3 15.09 -1.00 20.92
C THR A 3 16.36 -0.33 20.38
N SER A 4 17.04 -0.94 19.41
CA SER A 4 18.27 -0.41 18.81
C SER A 4 17.97 0.04 17.38
N ASN A 5 18.50 1.20 17.00
CA ASN A 5 18.36 1.74 15.66
C ASN A 5 19.39 1.09 14.72
N PRO A 6 19.00 0.18 13.80
CA PRO A 6 19.96 -0.52 12.94
C PRO A 6 20.67 0.42 11.95
N PHE A 7 20.08 1.58 11.64
CA PHE A 7 20.68 2.59 10.77
C PHE A 7 21.78 3.38 11.47
N ALA A 8 21.68 3.58 12.79
CA ALA A 8 22.74 4.20 13.57
C ALA A 8 23.98 3.30 13.58
N GLU A 9 23.82 2.00 13.79
CA GLU A 9 24.94 1.03 13.71
C GLU A 9 25.52 0.94 12.29
N LEU A 10 24.67 1.06 11.26
CA LEU A 10 25.11 1.07 9.87
C LEU A 10 26.04 2.24 9.55
N SER A 11 25.94 3.36 10.28
CA SER A 11 26.77 4.54 10.05
C SER A 11 28.27 4.33 10.26
N ALA A 12 28.66 3.26 10.95
CA ALA A 12 30.05 2.84 11.08
C ALA A 12 30.67 2.40 9.73
N PHE A 13 29.84 1.99 8.77
CA PHE A 13 30.27 1.49 7.46
C PHE A 13 29.76 2.35 6.31
N ILE A 14 28.54 2.89 6.41
CA ILE A 14 27.91 3.70 5.38
C ILE A 14 27.65 5.10 5.94
N PRO A 15 28.31 6.14 5.43
CA PRO A 15 28.11 7.50 5.93
C PRO A 15 26.63 7.92 5.92
N PRO A 16 26.14 8.66 6.94
CA PRO A 16 24.77 9.16 6.99
C PRO A 16 24.28 9.83 5.71
N ILE A 17 25.14 10.61 5.06
CA ILE A 17 24.82 11.29 3.81
C ILE A 17 24.46 10.30 2.68
N VAL A 18 25.09 9.13 2.64
CA VAL A 18 24.79 8.08 1.64
C VAL A 18 23.43 7.46 1.93
N MET A 19 23.14 7.13 3.20
CA MET A 19 21.83 6.59 3.61
C MET A 19 20.70 7.57 3.30
N GLN A 20 20.88 8.85 3.64
CA GLN A 20 19.90 9.92 3.39
C GLN A 20 19.68 10.11 1.89
N THR A 21 20.76 10.18 1.11
CA THR A 21 20.68 10.28 -0.36
C THR A 21 19.93 9.11 -0.96
N TYR A 22 20.19 7.89 -0.50
CA TYR A 22 19.45 6.70 -0.95
C TYR A 22 17.94 6.84 -0.69
N VAL A 23 17.54 7.26 0.52
CA VAL A 23 16.12 7.50 0.84
C VAL A 23 15.51 8.60 -0.03
N VAL A 24 16.24 9.70 -0.30
CA VAL A 24 15.77 10.75 -1.22
C VAL A 24 15.55 10.20 -2.62
N ILE A 25 16.47 9.40 -3.14
CA ILE A 25 16.33 8.76 -4.46
C ILE A 25 15.08 7.86 -4.49
N MET A 26 14.82 7.07 -3.43
CA MET A 26 13.62 6.24 -3.35
C MET A 26 12.33 7.09 -3.36
N ILE A 27 12.30 8.22 -2.65
CA ILE A 27 11.17 9.16 -2.68
C ILE A 27 10.97 9.71 -4.11
N LEU A 28 12.05 10.11 -4.78
CA LEU A 28 11.99 10.58 -6.16
C LEU A 28 11.50 9.50 -7.12
N MET A 29 11.88 8.23 -6.93
CA MET A 29 11.34 7.10 -7.70
C MET A 29 9.83 6.92 -7.48
N VAL A 30 9.34 7.12 -6.25
CA VAL A 30 7.89 7.08 -5.97
C VAL A 30 7.14 8.17 -6.71
N VAL A 31 7.60 9.41 -6.59
CA VAL A 31 6.99 10.56 -7.24
C VAL A 31 7.07 10.42 -8.76
N GLY A 32 8.27 10.20 -9.29
CA GLY A 32 8.51 10.07 -10.73
C GLY A 32 7.78 8.88 -11.35
N GLY A 33 7.81 7.72 -10.69
CA GLY A 33 7.12 6.51 -11.16
C GLY A 33 5.59 6.67 -11.18
N THR A 34 5.04 7.36 -10.18
CA THR A 34 3.60 7.64 -10.11
C THR A 34 3.18 8.67 -11.15
N LEU A 35 3.94 9.76 -11.32
CA LEU A 35 3.70 10.76 -12.38
C LEU A 35 3.79 10.14 -13.78
N PHE A 36 4.80 9.31 -14.01
CA PHE A 36 4.94 8.57 -15.26
C PHE A 36 3.72 7.66 -15.50
N ASP A 37 3.24 6.94 -14.49
CA ASP A 37 2.07 6.07 -14.62
C ASP A 37 0.79 6.87 -14.93
N ILE A 38 0.59 8.03 -14.29
CA ILE A 38 -0.50 8.97 -14.58
C ILE A 38 -0.48 9.38 -16.05
N MET A 39 0.69 9.82 -16.53
CA MET A 39 0.87 10.29 -17.90
C MET A 39 0.68 9.16 -18.92
N HIS A 40 1.31 8.01 -18.68
CA HIS A 40 1.29 6.87 -19.59
C HIS A 40 -0.12 6.27 -19.73
N LYS A 41 -0.84 6.12 -18.62
CA LYS A 41 -2.21 5.57 -18.63
C LYS A 41 -3.28 6.61 -18.97
N LYS A 42 -2.91 7.89 -19.14
CA LYS A 42 -3.84 9.02 -19.35
C LYS A 42 -4.95 9.07 -18.29
N SER A 43 -4.68 8.59 -17.08
CA SER A 43 -5.69 8.42 -16.02
C SER A 43 -6.27 9.76 -15.59
N ALA A 44 -5.45 10.81 -15.49
CA ALA A 44 -5.92 12.16 -15.19
C ALA A 44 -6.97 12.64 -16.21
N LYS A 45 -6.68 12.48 -17.51
CA LYS A 45 -7.62 12.85 -18.58
C LYS A 45 -8.93 12.06 -18.45
N TYR A 46 -8.84 10.76 -18.22
CA TYR A 46 -10.00 9.91 -17.99
C TYR A 46 -10.86 10.40 -16.82
N PHE A 47 -10.26 10.68 -15.66
CA PHE A 47 -11.00 11.18 -14.49
C PHE A 47 -11.65 12.54 -14.75
N PHE A 48 -10.96 13.47 -15.41
CA PHE A 48 -11.54 14.77 -15.77
C PHE A 48 -12.72 14.65 -16.74
N ASP A 49 -12.56 13.84 -17.80
CA ASP A 49 -13.62 13.62 -18.78
C ASP A 49 -14.84 12.94 -18.13
N ASN A 50 -14.61 11.94 -17.27
CA ASN A 50 -15.69 11.24 -16.57
C ASN A 50 -16.39 12.17 -15.56
N TRP A 51 -15.65 13.01 -14.84
CA TRP A 51 -16.22 14.00 -13.92
C TRP A 51 -17.11 15.01 -14.64
N ARG A 52 -16.68 15.49 -15.82
CA ARG A 52 -17.47 16.41 -16.63
C ARG A 52 -18.75 15.75 -17.13
N ASN A 53 -18.65 14.50 -17.58
CA ASN A 53 -19.80 13.72 -18.02
C ASN A 53 -20.78 13.46 -16.88
N ALA A 54 -20.30 13.09 -15.68
CA ALA A 54 -21.11 12.91 -14.49
C ALA A 54 -21.86 14.19 -14.11
N LYS A 55 -21.16 15.34 -14.11
CA LYS A 55 -21.79 16.64 -13.83
C LYS A 55 -22.89 17.00 -14.84
N ASN A 56 -22.69 16.66 -16.12
CA ASN A 56 -23.67 16.94 -17.18
C ASN A 56 -24.88 15.99 -17.15
N LYS A 57 -24.70 14.74 -16.70
CA LYS A 57 -25.76 13.72 -16.58
C LYS A 57 -26.49 13.75 -15.24
N GLY A 58 -25.96 14.46 -14.25
CA GLY A 58 -26.52 14.54 -12.91
C GLY A 58 -27.93 15.12 -12.93
N THR A 59 -28.84 14.49 -12.18
CA THR A 59 -30.22 14.95 -12.02
C THR A 59 -30.35 16.06 -10.98
N ARG A 60 -29.31 16.27 -10.16
CA ARG A 60 -29.21 17.38 -9.21
C ARG A 60 -27.79 17.90 -9.05
N GLN A 61 -27.66 19.15 -8.60
CA GLN A 61 -26.38 19.72 -8.19
C GLN A 61 -26.07 19.38 -6.73
N ILE A 62 -24.81 19.02 -6.45
CA ILE A 62 -24.33 18.78 -5.09
C ILE A 62 -23.77 20.10 -4.54
N GLY A 63 -24.26 20.51 -3.37
CA GLY A 63 -23.79 21.73 -2.70
C GLY A 63 -22.37 21.58 -2.12
N GLY A 64 -21.69 22.69 -1.86
CA GLY A 64 -20.32 22.68 -1.32
C GLY A 64 -20.15 21.92 0.00
N GLY A 65 -21.11 22.04 0.92
CA GLY A 65 -21.10 21.30 2.20
C GLY A 65 -21.31 19.78 2.02
N GLU A 66 -22.18 19.39 1.08
CA GLU A 66 -22.40 17.98 0.75
C GLU A 66 -21.16 17.37 0.08
N MET A 67 -20.49 18.12 -0.81
CA MET A 67 -19.21 17.72 -1.40
C MET A 67 -18.13 17.44 -0.34
N VAL A 68 -18.00 18.33 0.66
CA VAL A 68 -17.04 18.16 1.77
C VAL A 68 -17.40 16.92 2.59
N SER A 69 -18.68 16.72 2.92
CA SER A 69 -19.14 15.53 3.64
C SER A 69 -18.82 14.24 2.89
N LEU A 70 -19.04 14.20 1.58
CA LEU A 70 -18.68 13.05 0.73
C LEU A 70 -17.17 12.81 0.72
N ALA A 71 -16.35 13.86 0.69
CA ALA A 71 -14.89 13.74 0.72
C ALA A 71 -14.41 13.15 2.06
N ILE A 72 -14.93 13.66 3.19
CA ILE A 72 -14.63 13.14 4.52
C ILE A 72 -15.05 11.67 4.63
N ARG A 73 -16.25 11.33 4.16
CA ARG A 73 -16.76 9.96 4.19
C ARG A 73 -15.91 9.03 3.33
N THR A 74 -15.47 9.45 2.15
CA THR A 74 -14.53 8.67 1.32
C THR A 74 -13.22 8.46 2.04
N ALA A 75 -12.62 9.50 2.61
CA ALA A 75 -11.35 9.38 3.31
C ALA A 75 -11.45 8.42 4.51
N ALA A 76 -12.52 8.51 5.30
CA ALA A 76 -12.74 7.65 6.46
C ALA A 76 -13.06 6.20 6.06
N VAL A 77 -14.02 5.99 5.16
CA VAL A 77 -14.49 4.64 4.82
C VAL A 77 -13.52 3.93 3.87
N GLU A 78 -13.08 4.60 2.81
CA GLU A 78 -12.26 3.97 1.76
C GLU A 78 -10.77 4.07 2.08
N GLY A 79 -10.33 5.24 2.54
CA GLY A 79 -8.92 5.48 2.87
C GLY A 79 -8.51 4.74 4.13
N LEU A 80 -9.07 5.13 5.28
CA LEU A 80 -8.64 4.62 6.58
C LEU A 80 -9.13 3.20 6.87
N ALA A 81 -10.35 2.89 6.46
CA ALA A 81 -10.99 1.63 6.80
C ALA A 81 -10.95 0.60 5.66
N SER A 82 -10.50 0.96 4.46
CA SER A 82 -10.50 0.09 3.27
C SER A 82 -11.86 -0.60 3.04
N GLY A 83 -12.94 0.17 3.19
CA GLY A 83 -14.33 -0.28 3.16
C GLY A 83 -14.77 -0.90 1.83
N GLU A 84 -14.07 -0.63 0.74
CA GLU A 84 -14.20 -1.31 -0.54
C GLU A 84 -14.04 -2.85 -0.49
N PHE A 85 -13.37 -3.39 0.53
CA PHE A 85 -13.20 -4.82 0.68
C PHE A 85 -14.37 -5.40 1.46
N CYS A 86 -15.34 -5.99 0.75
CA CYS A 86 -16.44 -6.73 1.37
C CYS A 86 -15.96 -8.00 2.08
N ASN A 87 -14.83 -8.58 1.66
CA ASN A 87 -14.22 -9.73 2.33
C ASN A 87 -13.37 -9.26 3.52
N ALA A 88 -13.77 -9.66 4.73
CA ALA A 88 -13.12 -9.28 5.99
C ALA A 88 -11.65 -9.72 6.07
N GLN A 89 -11.30 -10.92 5.59
CA GLN A 89 -9.90 -11.38 5.59
C GLN A 89 -9.03 -10.53 4.67
N ARG A 90 -9.52 -10.25 3.45
CA ARG A 90 -8.81 -9.37 2.50
C ARG A 90 -8.66 -7.97 3.04
N ARG A 91 -9.69 -7.45 3.72
CA ARG A 91 -9.67 -6.14 4.37
C ARG A 91 -8.61 -6.08 5.47
N THR A 92 -8.60 -7.05 6.38
CA THR A 92 -7.63 -7.10 7.47
C THR A 92 -6.19 -7.24 6.97
N ALA A 93 -5.94 -8.14 6.01
CA ALA A 93 -4.62 -8.29 5.40
C ALA A 93 -4.14 -6.99 4.73
N HIS A 94 -5.05 -6.27 4.06
CA HIS A 94 -4.74 -4.98 3.47
C HIS A 94 -4.42 -3.92 4.52
N LEU A 95 -5.24 -3.79 5.58
CA LEU A 95 -5.01 -2.81 6.65
C LEU A 95 -3.70 -3.06 7.40
N LEU A 96 -3.36 -4.34 7.68
CA LEU A 96 -2.07 -4.72 8.24
C LEU A 96 -0.92 -4.26 7.34
N THR A 97 -1.02 -4.54 6.04
CA THR A 97 0.01 -4.15 5.06
C THR A 97 0.12 -2.63 4.95
N MET A 98 -1.00 -1.91 4.86
CA MET A 98 -1.06 -0.46 4.69
C MET A 98 -0.50 0.27 5.90
N TYR A 99 -1.06 0.04 7.10
CA TYR A 99 -0.59 0.71 8.32
C TYR A 99 0.80 0.25 8.74
N GLY A 100 1.11 -1.03 8.51
CA GLY A 100 2.46 -1.54 8.72
C GLY A 100 3.49 -0.83 7.85
N PHE A 101 3.19 -0.65 6.56
CA PHE A 101 4.05 0.04 5.62
C PHE A 101 4.24 1.51 5.99
N VAL A 102 3.16 2.21 6.36
CA VAL A 102 3.24 3.60 6.81
C VAL A 102 4.13 3.73 8.05
N ALA A 103 3.88 2.92 9.09
CA ALA A 103 4.69 2.94 10.30
C ALA A 103 6.17 2.64 10.01
N TYR A 104 6.43 1.62 9.19
CA TYR A 104 7.78 1.22 8.76
C TYR A 104 8.52 2.33 8.00
N VAL A 105 7.89 2.94 6.99
CA VAL A 105 8.52 3.98 6.18
C VAL A 105 8.74 5.25 6.99
N VAL A 106 7.75 5.72 7.74
CA VAL A 106 7.86 6.95 8.55
C VAL A 106 8.98 6.83 9.57
N THR A 107 9.04 5.71 10.30
CA THR A 107 10.11 5.47 11.27
C THR A 107 11.48 5.29 10.61
N THR A 108 11.56 4.67 9.42
CA THR A 108 12.79 4.62 8.62
C THR A 108 13.30 6.02 8.29
N VAL A 109 12.43 6.89 7.78
CA VAL A 109 12.79 8.28 7.45
C VAL A 109 13.26 9.02 8.70
N ILE A 110 12.51 8.97 9.80
CA ILE A 110 12.90 9.66 11.03
C ILE A 110 14.27 9.16 11.52
N MET A 111 14.49 7.84 11.57
CA MET A 111 15.76 7.27 12.06
C MET A 111 16.94 7.62 11.14
N VAL A 112 16.77 7.60 9.81
CA VAL A 112 17.83 7.91 8.86
C VAL A 112 18.17 9.41 8.80
N PHE A 113 17.19 10.29 9.01
CA PHE A 113 17.44 11.74 8.93
C PHE A 113 17.77 12.37 10.28
N ALA A 114 17.05 12.01 11.35
CA ALA A 114 17.20 12.65 12.66
C ALA A 114 18.15 11.91 13.60
N TYR A 115 18.29 10.58 13.46
CA TYR A 115 19.11 9.74 14.35
C TYR A 115 20.09 8.81 13.62
N PRO A 116 20.87 9.31 12.63
CA PRO A 116 21.65 8.45 11.76
C PRO A 116 22.92 7.86 12.39
N THR A 117 23.30 8.26 13.61
CA THR A 117 24.55 7.79 14.24
C THR A 117 24.34 7.45 15.72
N PRO A 118 25.21 6.63 16.33
CA PRO A 118 25.10 6.28 17.75
C PRO A 118 25.31 7.46 18.70
N ALA A 119 25.90 8.57 18.23
CA ALA A 119 26.12 9.78 19.03
C ALA A 119 24.81 10.45 19.47
N THR A 120 23.73 10.27 18.72
CA THR A 120 22.39 10.75 19.07
C THR A 120 21.42 9.57 19.07
N PRO A 121 21.24 8.89 20.21
CA PRO A 121 20.36 7.73 20.31
C PRO A 121 18.92 8.09 19.93
N ALA A 122 18.31 7.25 19.08
CA ALA A 122 16.89 7.38 18.76
C ALA A 122 16.03 7.02 19.98
N PRO A 123 14.89 7.71 20.20
CA PRO A 123 13.89 7.27 21.16
C PRO A 123 13.51 5.80 20.91
N ALA A 124 13.49 4.97 21.95
CA ALA A 124 13.27 3.51 21.84
C ALA A 124 11.95 3.13 21.13
N ILE A 125 10.96 4.02 21.15
CA ILE A 125 9.70 3.85 20.43
C ILE A 125 9.88 3.78 18.90
N LEU A 126 10.89 4.45 18.34
CA LEU A 126 11.09 4.48 16.87
C LEU A 126 11.53 3.11 16.32
N PRO A 127 12.60 2.45 16.82
CA PRO A 127 12.92 1.09 16.39
C PRO A 127 11.81 0.06 16.67
N THR A 128 11.05 0.26 17.76
CA THR A 128 9.92 -0.61 18.10
C THR A 128 8.81 -0.47 17.06
N LEU A 129 8.38 0.75 16.74
CA LEU A 129 7.37 1.01 15.71
C LEU A 129 7.83 0.57 14.32
N TRP A 130 9.12 0.74 14.01
CA TRP A 130 9.72 0.24 12.76
C TRP A 130 9.58 -1.28 12.64
N THR A 131 9.91 -1.99 13.72
CA THR A 131 9.83 -3.45 13.75
C THR A 131 8.39 -3.94 13.70
N ILE A 132 7.48 -3.33 14.48
CA ILE A 132 6.05 -3.68 14.46
C ILE A 132 5.46 -3.42 13.08
N GLY A 133 5.76 -2.26 12.48
CA GLY A 133 5.30 -1.93 11.14
C GLY A 133 5.77 -2.94 10.10
N ALA A 134 7.05 -3.32 10.15
CA ALA A 134 7.62 -4.35 9.30
C ALA A 134 6.92 -5.72 9.49
N LEU A 135 6.70 -6.15 10.73
CA LEU A 135 6.00 -7.41 11.04
C LEU A 135 4.55 -7.39 10.57
N MET A 136 3.85 -6.25 10.68
CA MET A 136 2.50 -6.09 10.13
C MET A 136 2.48 -6.24 8.60
N VAL A 137 3.48 -5.68 7.90
CA VAL A 137 3.63 -5.87 6.45
C VAL A 137 3.88 -7.33 6.11
N CYS A 138 4.78 -8.02 6.82
CA CYS A 138 5.02 -9.44 6.61
C CYS A 138 3.74 -10.25 6.85
N LEU A 139 3.06 -10.04 7.98
CA LEU A 139 1.84 -10.77 8.32
C LEU A 139 0.74 -10.56 7.27
N GLY A 140 0.41 -9.30 6.96
CA GLY A 140 -0.61 -8.97 5.98
C GLY A 140 -0.25 -9.44 4.57
N GLY A 141 1.01 -9.25 4.17
CA GLY A 141 1.51 -9.57 2.84
C GLY A 141 1.62 -11.07 2.58
N TYR A 142 2.20 -11.85 3.51
CA TYR A 142 2.26 -13.30 3.39
C TYR A 142 0.86 -13.93 3.50
N TRP A 143 0.01 -13.42 4.39
CA TRP A 143 -1.37 -13.90 4.48
C TRP A 143 -2.11 -13.66 3.16
N PHE A 144 -1.97 -12.47 2.57
CA PHE A 144 -2.51 -12.19 1.24
C PHE A 144 -1.95 -13.14 0.17
N TRP A 145 -0.62 -13.31 0.13
CA TRP A 145 0.08 -14.06 -0.91
C TRP A 145 -0.35 -15.53 -0.96
N PHE A 146 -0.37 -16.20 0.20
CA PHE A 146 -0.58 -17.65 0.25
C PHE A 146 -2.05 -18.05 0.38
N PHE A 147 -2.91 -17.20 0.97
CA PHE A 147 -4.25 -17.62 1.39
C PHE A 147 -5.41 -16.76 0.87
N ILE A 148 -5.16 -15.57 0.31
CA ILE A 148 -6.24 -14.66 -0.14
C ILE A 148 -6.14 -14.39 -1.65
N ARG A 149 -4.96 -14.56 -2.23
CA ARG A 149 -4.74 -14.36 -3.66
C ARG A 149 -5.64 -15.30 -4.47
N VAL A 150 -6.62 -14.72 -5.16
CA VAL A 150 -7.64 -15.43 -5.95
C VAL A 150 -7.04 -16.41 -6.96
N ASP A 151 -5.95 -16.01 -7.62
CA ASP A 151 -5.20 -16.86 -8.57
C ASP A 151 -4.75 -18.19 -7.93
N VAL A 152 -4.48 -18.20 -6.63
CA VAL A 152 -4.13 -19.41 -5.88
C VAL A 152 -5.37 -20.11 -5.33
N THR A 153 -6.22 -19.36 -4.61
CA THR A 153 -7.29 -19.99 -3.81
C THR A 153 -8.51 -20.39 -4.62
N ALA A 154 -8.81 -19.68 -5.70
CA ALA A 154 -10.00 -19.92 -6.52
C ALA A 154 -9.64 -20.48 -7.89
N GLU A 155 -8.51 -20.08 -8.47
CA GLU A 155 -8.07 -20.55 -9.79
C GLU A 155 -7.11 -21.75 -9.72
N GLY A 156 -6.66 -22.13 -8.52
CA GLY A 156 -5.83 -23.32 -8.29
C GLY A 156 -4.40 -23.22 -8.83
N ASN A 157 -3.93 -22.02 -9.18
CA ASN A 157 -2.57 -21.84 -9.66
C ASN A 157 -1.57 -21.94 -8.49
N SER A 158 -0.32 -22.29 -8.84
CA SER A 158 0.75 -22.40 -7.85
C SER A 158 0.99 -21.06 -7.11
N PRO A 159 1.18 -21.06 -5.77
CA PRO A 159 1.61 -19.88 -5.02
C PRO A 159 2.96 -19.30 -5.49
N PHE A 160 3.73 -20.07 -6.25
CA PHE A 160 5.01 -19.65 -6.83
C PHE A 160 4.88 -19.04 -8.22
N ARG A 161 3.66 -18.95 -8.78
CA ARG A 161 3.39 -18.26 -10.04
C ARG A 161 3.53 -16.75 -9.84
N LEU A 162 4.55 -16.18 -10.47
CA LEU A 162 4.80 -14.73 -10.46
C LEU A 162 4.23 -14.08 -11.72
N MET A 163 3.41 -13.06 -11.55
CA MET A 163 2.92 -12.20 -12.61
C MET A 163 3.46 -10.78 -12.45
N ARG A 164 3.49 -10.00 -13.53
CA ARG A 164 3.86 -8.57 -13.46
C ARG A 164 2.99 -7.79 -12.46
N ALA A 165 1.74 -8.19 -12.31
CA ALA A 165 0.79 -7.65 -11.34
C ALA A 165 1.21 -7.84 -9.86
N ASP A 166 2.09 -8.81 -9.59
CA ASP A 166 2.55 -9.19 -8.24
C ASP A 166 3.81 -8.43 -7.82
N LEU A 167 4.45 -7.73 -8.76
CA LEU A 167 5.75 -7.09 -8.57
C LEU A 167 5.78 -6.20 -7.34
N PHE A 168 4.70 -5.46 -7.08
CA PHE A 168 4.56 -4.61 -5.89
C PHE A 168 4.58 -5.43 -4.59
N ILE A 169 3.67 -6.41 -4.45
CA ILE A 169 3.53 -7.13 -3.17
C ILE A 169 4.74 -8.01 -2.88
N VAL A 170 5.31 -8.64 -3.91
CA VAL A 170 6.50 -9.49 -3.76
C VAL A 170 7.71 -8.67 -3.35
N SER A 171 8.00 -7.57 -4.08
CA SER A 171 9.14 -6.72 -3.74
C SER A 171 8.97 -6.07 -2.37
N LEU A 172 7.74 -5.67 -1.98
CA LEU A 172 7.43 -5.14 -0.66
C LEU A 172 7.75 -6.16 0.44
N VAL A 173 7.17 -7.36 0.34
CA VAL A 173 7.31 -8.39 1.38
C VAL A 173 8.75 -8.88 1.45
N VAL A 174 9.42 -9.13 0.32
CA VAL A 174 10.84 -9.52 0.29
C VAL A 174 11.71 -8.43 0.91
N SER A 175 11.50 -7.16 0.53
CA SER A 175 12.26 -6.04 1.07
C SER A 175 12.13 -5.94 2.59
N VAL A 176 10.91 -5.99 3.12
CA VAL A 176 10.69 -5.86 4.57
C VAL A 176 11.21 -7.07 5.34
N THR A 177 10.98 -8.29 4.83
CA THR A 177 11.50 -9.51 5.46
C THR A 177 13.02 -9.50 5.53
N VAL A 178 13.69 -9.13 4.43
CA VAL A 178 15.14 -9.07 4.41
C VAL A 178 15.68 -7.91 5.25
N GLY A 179 14.97 -6.78 5.32
CA GLY A 179 15.29 -5.69 6.25
C GLY A 179 15.23 -6.11 7.72
N LEU A 180 14.22 -6.90 8.10
CA LEU A 180 14.12 -7.49 9.45
C LEU A 180 15.25 -8.49 9.72
N LEU A 181 15.56 -9.37 8.76
CA LEU A 181 16.66 -10.32 8.88
C LEU A 181 18.00 -9.61 9.01
N TRP A 182 18.22 -8.55 8.23
CA TRP A 182 19.38 -7.68 8.35
C TRP A 182 19.50 -7.10 9.76
N ALA A 183 18.46 -6.44 10.27
CA ALA A 183 18.47 -5.83 11.60
C ALA A 183 18.67 -6.87 12.73
N TYR A 184 18.11 -8.06 12.55
CA TYR A 184 18.31 -9.18 13.48
C TYR A 184 19.76 -9.67 13.49
N VAL A 185 20.31 -9.98 12.31
CA VAL A 185 21.68 -10.51 12.17
C VAL A 185 22.73 -9.45 12.54
N GLN A 186 22.48 -8.18 12.23
CA GLN A 186 23.33 -7.08 12.70
C GLN A 186 23.39 -7.06 14.24
N ALA A 187 22.27 -7.28 14.92
CA ALA A 187 22.21 -7.31 16.38
C ALA A 187 22.91 -8.54 17.02
N THR A 188 23.18 -9.61 16.26
CA THR A 188 23.97 -10.75 16.74
C THR A 188 25.48 -10.55 16.56
N GLY A 189 25.90 -9.48 15.89
CA GLY A 189 27.31 -9.18 15.61
C GLY A 189 27.90 -9.94 14.42
N ASN A 190 27.11 -10.73 13.67
CA ASN A 190 27.58 -11.42 12.48
C ASN A 190 27.62 -10.46 11.27
N THR A 191 28.74 -9.75 11.13
CA THR A 191 28.94 -8.71 10.10
C THR A 191 28.86 -9.23 8.67
N ALA A 192 29.42 -10.42 8.40
CA ALA A 192 29.42 -11.01 7.07
C ALA A 192 28.00 -11.29 6.57
N LEU A 193 27.19 -11.96 7.40
CA LEU A 193 25.81 -12.29 7.05
C LEU A 193 24.91 -11.04 7.07
N ALA A 194 25.15 -10.09 7.97
CA ALA A 194 24.46 -8.81 7.98
C ALA A 194 24.66 -8.05 6.66
N ASN A 195 25.88 -8.03 6.10
CA ASN A 195 26.15 -7.39 4.82
C ASN A 195 25.43 -8.05 3.65
N VAL A 196 25.28 -9.38 3.66
CA VAL A 196 24.50 -10.11 2.65
C VAL A 196 23.03 -9.69 2.71
N PHE A 197 22.42 -9.70 3.90
CA PHE A 197 21.03 -9.27 4.04
C PHE A 197 20.85 -7.78 3.75
N LEU A 198 21.82 -6.92 4.09
CA LEU A 198 21.78 -5.51 3.73
C LEU A 198 21.77 -5.30 2.20
N ALA A 199 22.63 -6.01 1.47
CA ALA A 199 22.68 -5.93 0.02
C ALA A 199 21.35 -6.38 -0.62
N LEU A 200 20.79 -7.49 -0.13
CA LEU A 200 19.48 -7.98 -0.56
C LEU A 200 18.35 -7.00 -0.18
N TYR A 201 18.43 -6.35 0.97
CA TYR A 201 17.47 -5.34 1.42
C TYR A 201 17.47 -4.13 0.47
N PHE A 202 18.65 -3.58 0.15
CA PHE A 202 18.75 -2.48 -0.82
C PHE A 202 18.32 -2.89 -2.22
N LEU A 203 18.67 -4.10 -2.68
CA LEU A 203 18.23 -4.60 -3.98
C LEU A 203 16.70 -4.68 -4.03
N ALA A 204 16.07 -5.33 -3.05
CA ALA A 204 14.62 -5.49 -2.99
C ALA A 204 13.88 -4.14 -2.85
N THR A 205 14.40 -3.23 -2.02
CA THR A 205 13.87 -1.86 -1.86
C THR A 205 13.95 -1.08 -3.18
N THR A 206 15.07 -1.19 -3.88
CA THR A 206 15.27 -0.52 -5.18
C THR A 206 14.33 -1.10 -6.23
N VAL A 207 14.11 -2.43 -6.24
CA VAL A 207 13.12 -3.05 -7.13
C VAL A 207 11.71 -2.58 -6.77
N LEU A 208 11.36 -2.50 -5.48
CA LEU A 208 10.05 -2.03 -5.03
C LEU A 208 9.71 -0.65 -5.58
N PHE A 209 10.60 0.33 -5.40
CA PHE A 209 10.34 1.71 -5.82
C PHE A 209 10.66 1.97 -7.30
N GLY A 210 11.72 1.35 -7.83
CA GLY A 210 12.08 1.47 -9.24
C GLY A 210 11.06 0.83 -10.19
N SER A 211 10.30 -0.16 -9.70
CA SER A 211 9.30 -0.86 -10.52
C SER A 211 7.90 -0.27 -10.52
N ILE A 212 7.70 0.90 -9.89
CA ILE A 212 6.38 1.55 -9.76
C ILE A 212 5.62 1.64 -11.09
N PRO A 213 6.21 2.10 -12.22
CA PRO A 213 5.52 2.17 -13.52
C PRO A 213 4.96 0.83 -14.04
N TRP A 214 5.53 -0.29 -13.57
CA TRP A 214 5.17 -1.63 -14.02
C TRP A 214 4.32 -2.40 -13.00
N SER A 215 4.04 -1.80 -11.84
CA SER A 215 3.40 -2.46 -10.70
C SER A 215 2.01 -1.90 -10.38
N LYS A 216 1.35 -2.45 -9.36
CA LYS A 216 0.08 -1.93 -8.82
C LYS A 216 0.25 -0.81 -7.79
N PHE A 217 1.48 -0.35 -7.53
CA PHE A 217 1.77 0.67 -6.51
C PHE A 217 1.00 1.97 -6.76
N SER A 218 1.03 2.48 -8.00
CA SER A 218 0.39 3.75 -8.36
C SER A 218 -1.13 3.74 -8.14
N HIS A 219 -1.76 2.56 -8.15
CA HIS A 219 -3.19 2.39 -7.89
C HIS A 219 -3.60 2.88 -6.49
N MET A 220 -2.66 2.95 -5.53
CA MET A 220 -2.89 3.52 -4.20
C MET A 220 -3.30 5.00 -4.26
N PHE A 221 -2.80 5.77 -5.23
CA PHE A 221 -3.13 7.19 -5.37
C PHE A 221 -4.42 7.42 -6.16
N PHE A 222 -4.76 6.53 -7.10
CA PHE A 222 -5.95 6.65 -7.94
C PHE A 222 -7.23 6.18 -7.26
N LYS A 223 -7.14 5.19 -6.37
CA LYS A 223 -8.32 4.56 -5.76
C LYS A 223 -9.17 5.52 -4.94
N PRO A 224 -8.59 6.37 -4.06
CA PRO A 224 -9.37 7.35 -3.30
C PRO A 224 -10.09 8.34 -4.21
N ALA A 225 -9.45 8.78 -5.30
CA ALA A 225 -10.04 9.68 -6.28
C ALA A 225 -11.23 9.02 -7.00
N ALA A 226 -11.07 7.78 -7.46
CA ALA A 226 -12.15 7.02 -8.09
C ALA A 226 -13.32 6.76 -7.12
N ALA A 227 -13.02 6.43 -5.86
CA ALA A 227 -14.05 6.18 -4.87
C ALA A 227 -14.81 7.46 -4.48
N PHE A 228 -14.11 8.60 -4.40
CA PHE A 228 -14.76 9.90 -4.21
C PHE A 228 -15.67 10.23 -5.38
N GLN A 229 -15.19 10.07 -6.61
CA GLN A 229 -16.00 10.29 -7.80
C GLN A 229 -17.24 9.39 -7.83
N LYS A 230 -17.11 8.11 -7.50
CA LYS A 230 -18.25 7.20 -7.40
C LYS A 230 -19.31 7.71 -6.41
N ARG A 231 -18.92 8.17 -5.23
CA ARG A 231 -19.87 8.73 -4.24
C ARG A 231 -20.55 10.01 -4.72
N VAL A 232 -19.84 10.83 -5.50
CA VAL A 232 -20.39 12.03 -6.12
C VAL A 232 -21.39 11.66 -7.22
N GLU A 233 -21.09 10.66 -8.03
CA GLU A 233 -21.99 10.12 -9.07
C GLU A 233 -23.25 9.46 -8.48
N GLU A 234 -23.11 8.77 -7.34
CA GLU A 234 -24.26 8.25 -6.59
C GLU A 234 -25.10 9.40 -6.04
N ALA A 235 -24.47 10.43 -5.46
CA ALA A 235 -25.16 11.55 -4.86
C ALA A 235 -25.88 12.44 -5.89
N ASN A 236 -25.29 12.71 -7.06
CA ASN A 236 -25.89 13.55 -8.10
C ASN A 236 -26.85 12.79 -9.03
N GLY A 237 -27.00 11.47 -8.85
CA GLY A 237 -27.85 10.61 -9.68
C GLY A 237 -27.30 10.29 -11.08
N SER A 238 -26.02 10.58 -11.36
CA SER A 238 -25.39 10.23 -12.64
C SER A 238 -24.74 8.84 -12.66
N SER A 239 -24.72 8.14 -11.52
CA SER A 239 -24.19 6.78 -11.41
C SER A 239 -24.94 5.83 -12.34
N ASN A 240 -24.19 5.05 -13.10
CA ASN A 240 -24.70 3.96 -13.92
C ASN A 240 -24.60 2.60 -13.20
N LEU A 241 -24.16 2.59 -11.94
CA LEU A 241 -24.09 1.38 -11.14
C LEU A 241 -25.44 1.11 -10.47
N PRO A 242 -25.93 -0.14 -10.46
CA PRO A 242 -27.11 -0.49 -9.70
C PRO A 242 -26.89 -0.16 -8.21
N ALA A 243 -27.97 0.15 -7.51
CA ALA A 243 -27.92 0.36 -6.07
C ALA A 243 -27.27 -0.86 -5.38
N PRO A 244 -26.49 -0.67 -4.30
CA PRO A 244 -25.92 -1.77 -3.54
C PRO A 244 -27.01 -2.80 -3.19
N ALA A 245 -26.71 -4.08 -3.43
CA ALA A 245 -27.65 -5.19 -3.24
C ALA A 245 -28.16 -5.31 -1.79
N ASP A 246 -27.47 -4.69 -0.82
CA ASP A 246 -27.85 -4.66 0.60
C ASP A 246 -28.94 -3.62 0.94
N SER A 247 -29.63 -3.09 -0.08
CA SER A 247 -30.93 -2.42 0.15
C SER A 247 -31.88 -3.48 0.73
N PRO A 248 -32.64 -3.20 1.81
CA PRO A 248 -33.56 -4.19 2.38
C PRO A 248 -34.43 -4.76 1.26
N GLU A 249 -34.57 -6.07 1.17
CA GLU A 249 -35.31 -6.77 0.10
C GLU A 249 -36.72 -6.16 -0.04
N ILE A 250 -36.91 -5.22 -0.97
CA ILE A 250 -38.25 -4.70 -1.32
C ILE A 250 -38.98 -5.70 -2.24
N TYR A 251 -38.25 -6.64 -2.83
CA TYR A 251 -38.80 -7.68 -3.68
C TYR A 251 -38.35 -9.06 -3.20
N GLY A 252 -39.32 -9.89 -2.83
CA GLY A 252 -39.10 -11.23 -2.29
C GLY A 252 -38.20 -12.09 -3.19
N SER A 253 -37.27 -12.81 -2.57
CA SER A 253 -36.29 -13.63 -3.28
C SER A 253 -36.95 -14.76 -4.08
N ASN A 254 -36.81 -14.73 -5.40
CA ASN A 254 -36.92 -15.93 -6.23
C ASN A 254 -35.56 -16.60 -6.25
N ARG A 255 -35.24 -17.37 -5.20
CA ARG A 255 -34.15 -18.36 -5.23
C ARG A 255 -34.44 -19.38 -6.34
N ARG A 256 -34.02 -19.09 -7.57
CA ARG A 256 -33.72 -20.14 -8.54
C ARG A 256 -32.35 -20.70 -8.18
N GLN A 257 -32.34 -21.89 -7.60
CA GLN A 257 -31.14 -22.72 -7.59
C GLN A 257 -30.66 -22.89 -9.04
N PRO A 258 -29.38 -22.64 -9.36
CA PRO A 258 -28.82 -23.14 -10.60
C PRO A 258 -28.66 -24.66 -10.46
N GLN A 259 -29.58 -25.36 -11.12
CA GLN A 259 -29.38 -26.73 -11.55
C GLN A 259 -28.24 -26.78 -12.58
N ASN A 260 -27.36 -27.77 -12.38
CA ASN A 260 -26.71 -28.63 -13.38
C ASN A 260 -25.19 -28.50 -13.62
N TYR A 261 -24.59 -29.67 -13.36
CA TYR A 261 -23.32 -30.32 -13.75
C TYR A 261 -21.99 -29.77 -13.25
#